data_AF-A0A6S6T6M3-F1
#
_entry.id   AF-A0A6S6T6M3-F1
#
_cell.length_a   1.000
_cell.length_b   1.000
_cell.length_c   1.000
_cell.angle_alpha   90.00
_cell.angle_beta   90.00
_cell.angle_gamma   90.00
#
_symmetry.space_group_name_H-M   'P 1'
#
loop_
_entity.id
_entity.type
_entity.pdbx_description
1 polymer ?
#
loop_
_entity_poly.entity_id
_entity_poly.type
_entity_poly.pdbx_seq_one_letter_code
_entity_poly.pdbx_strand_id
1 'polypeptide(L)'
;MQEENQQAREIYSLEKIFTTILKAKNNMAKKRLIFDQGPIGGLAVKWVILFILSLPVMLYAGIFNPTMFAILGIAQAIIFFVVFLSMVMIIIATTVFINNNKVIREVTPSWNKHFPDIDLKLALSSSATPYKDFFKHYNSALEENLTGNELKEKLAQSFATMEAENQSLMDAIRKNEGKR
;
A
#
# COMPACT_ATOMS: atom_id res chain seq x y z
N MET A 1 -19.64 11.77 23.41
CA MET A 1 -19.62 11.99 21.94
C MET A 1 -18.31 11.43 21.38
N GLN A 2 -17.97 10.14 21.27
CA GLN A 2 -18.69 8.85 21.24
C GLN A 2 -19.89 8.80 20.29
N GLU A 3 -19.81 9.55 19.20
CA GLU A 3 -20.73 9.41 18.08
C GLU A 3 -20.33 8.16 17.27
N GLU A 4 -21.10 7.09 17.45
CA GLU A 4 -21.88 6.47 16.36
C GLU A 4 -21.27 6.47 14.95
N ASN A 5 -20.00 6.09 14.81
CA ASN A 5 -19.42 5.76 13.50
C ASN A 5 -18.63 4.45 13.54
N GLN A 6 -19.14 3.47 14.28
CA GLN A 6 -19.04 2.08 13.85
C GLN A 6 -19.97 1.93 12.63
N GLN A 7 -19.60 2.55 11.51
CA GLN A 7 -20.08 2.09 10.20
C GLN A 7 -19.94 0.58 10.22
N ALA A 8 -21.05 -0.13 10.00
CA ALA A 8 -21.04 -1.56 9.77
C ALA A 8 -19.92 -1.84 8.76
N ARG A 9 -18.76 -2.32 9.25
CA ARG A 9 -17.56 -2.40 8.43
C ARG A 9 -17.88 -3.39 7.32
N GLU A 10 -18.16 -2.86 6.13
CA GLU A 10 -18.42 -3.69 4.95
C GLU A 10 -17.30 -4.73 4.88
N ILE A 11 -17.68 -6.00 4.88
CA ILE A 11 -16.70 -7.07 4.74
C ILE A 11 -16.25 -7.02 3.28
N TYR A 12 -15.08 -6.46 3.04
CA TYR A 12 -14.51 -6.42 1.70
C TYR A 12 -14.22 -7.84 1.20
N SER A 13 -14.56 -8.09 -0.06
CA SER A 13 -14.17 -9.32 -0.75
C SER A 13 -12.66 -9.34 -0.98
N LEU A 14 -12.09 -10.53 -1.20
CA LEU A 14 -10.67 -10.67 -1.47
C LEU A 14 -10.25 -9.88 -2.73
N GLU A 15 -11.10 -9.83 -3.75
CA GLU A 15 -10.87 -9.06 -4.96
C GLU A 15 -10.79 -7.55 -4.67
N LYS A 16 -11.66 -7.02 -3.80
CA LYS A 16 -11.58 -5.60 -3.37
C LYS A 16 -10.28 -5.32 -2.62
N ILE A 17 -9.90 -6.19 -1.68
CA ILE A 17 -8.65 -6.06 -0.93
C ILE A 17 -7.44 -6.06 -1.89
N PHE A 18 -7.41 -7.01 -2.83
CA PHE A 18 -6.32 -7.13 -3.77
C PHE A 18 -6.31 -6.02 -4.82
N THR A 19 -7.44 -5.55 -5.34
CA THR A 19 -7.45 -4.42 -6.29
C THR A 19 -6.95 -3.11 -5.67
N THR A 20 -7.15 -2.94 -4.36
CA THR A 20 -6.61 -1.83 -3.58
C THR A 20 -5.09 -1.92 -3.41
N ILE A 21 -4.54 -3.11 -3.12
CA ILE A 21 -3.11 -3.27 -2.80
C ILE A 21 -2.26 -3.60 -4.04
N LEU A 22 -2.86 -4.22 -5.06
CA LEU A 22 -2.19 -4.77 -6.22
C LEU A 22 -2.60 -4.09 -7.51
N LYS A 23 -1.64 -3.98 -8.42
CA LYS A 23 -1.83 -3.53 -9.78
C LYS A 23 -1.73 -4.76 -10.68
N ALA A 24 -2.83 -5.11 -11.33
CA ALA A 24 -2.82 -6.07 -12.42
C ALA A 24 -2.19 -5.43 -13.66
N LYS A 25 -1.12 -6.01 -14.19
CA LYS A 25 -0.54 -5.64 -15.49
C LYS A 25 -0.06 -6.91 -16.19
N ASN A 26 -0.60 -7.20 -17.38
CA ASN A 26 -0.26 -8.38 -18.19
C ASN A 26 -0.38 -9.70 -17.41
N ASN A 27 -1.54 -9.97 -16.80
CA ASN A 27 -1.82 -11.16 -15.97
C ASN A 27 -0.89 -11.37 -14.76
N MET A 28 -0.01 -10.43 -14.45
CA MET A 28 0.78 -10.44 -13.23
C MET A 28 0.28 -9.35 -12.28
N ALA A 29 -0.05 -9.72 -11.06
CA ALA A 29 -0.27 -8.79 -9.96
C ALA A 29 1.09 -8.34 -9.40
N LYS A 30 1.27 -7.03 -9.35
CA LYS A 30 2.42 -6.39 -8.69
C LYS A 30 1.94 -5.53 -7.55
N LYS A 31 2.64 -5.56 -6.42
CA LYS A 31 2.37 -4.68 -5.29
C LYS A 31 2.43 -3.22 -5.74
N ARG A 32 1.40 -2.44 -5.39
CA ARG A 32 1.39 -0.99 -5.65
C ARG A 32 2.34 -0.30 -4.69
N LEU A 33 3.04 0.72 -5.19
CA LEU A 33 3.80 1.64 -4.34
C LEU A 33 2.86 2.54 -3.52
N ILE A 34 1.77 2.99 -4.14
CA ILE A 34 0.70 3.77 -3.52
C ILE A 34 -0.59 2.96 -3.63
N PHE A 35 -1.17 2.58 -2.50
CA PHE A 35 -2.40 1.78 -2.47
C PHE A 35 -3.60 2.59 -2.94
N ASP A 36 -4.49 1.92 -3.68
CA ASP A 36 -5.66 2.52 -4.31
C ASP A 36 -6.84 2.44 -3.36
N GLN A 37 -7.26 3.58 -2.82
CA GLN A 37 -8.42 3.63 -1.92
C GLN A 37 -9.75 3.57 -2.68
N GLY A 38 -9.76 3.73 -4.01
CA GLY A 38 -10.98 3.75 -4.82
C GLY A 38 -11.93 2.56 -4.57
N PRO A 39 -11.45 1.30 -4.61
CA PRO A 39 -12.28 0.10 -4.41
C PRO A 39 -12.92 -0.02 -3.02
N ILE A 40 -12.38 0.68 -2.02
CA ILE A 40 -12.87 0.70 -0.63
C ILE A 40 -13.56 2.03 -0.28
N GLY A 41 -13.88 2.87 -1.28
CA GLY A 41 -14.66 4.10 -1.11
C GLY A 41 -13.84 5.37 -0.82
N GLY A 42 -12.51 5.33 -0.94
CA GLY A 42 -11.64 6.50 -0.81
C GLY A 42 -11.14 7.06 -2.14
N LEU A 43 -10.09 7.87 -2.07
CA LEU A 43 -9.58 8.62 -3.23
C LEU A 43 -8.77 7.70 -4.16
N ALA A 44 -9.13 7.69 -5.45
CA ALA A 44 -8.45 6.84 -6.43
C ALA A 44 -6.98 7.25 -6.59
N VAL A 45 -6.08 6.26 -6.67
CA VAL A 45 -4.63 6.50 -6.71
C VAL A 45 -4.18 7.42 -7.87
N LYS A 46 -4.93 7.43 -8.97
CA LYS A 46 -4.65 8.28 -10.14
C LYS A 46 -4.63 9.76 -9.77
N TRP A 47 -5.54 10.19 -8.90
CA TRP A 47 -5.62 11.58 -8.43
C TRP A 47 -4.49 11.91 -7.45
N VAL A 48 -4.11 10.97 -6.57
CA VAL A 48 -2.94 11.12 -5.70
C VAL A 48 -1.66 11.29 -6.52
N ILE A 49 -1.47 10.42 -7.52
CA ILE A 49 -0.30 10.48 -8.41
C ILE A 49 -0.27 11.79 -9.18
N LEU A 50 -1.41 12.23 -9.72
CA LEU A 50 -1.50 13.50 -10.45
C LEU A 50 -1.10 14.68 -9.58
N PHE A 51 -1.60 14.73 -8.34
CA PHE A 51 -1.24 15.77 -7.38
C PHE A 51 0.27 15.75 -7.05
N ILE A 52 0.84 14.58 -6.80
CA ILE A 52 2.27 14.44 -6.51
C ILE A 52 3.13 14.92 -7.69
N LEU A 53 2.74 14.57 -8.92
CA LEU A 53 3.46 14.97 -10.14
C LEU A 53 3.33 16.47 -10.45
N SER A 54 2.22 17.10 -10.07
CA SER A 54 2.01 18.53 -10.33
C SER A 54 2.76 19.41 -9.33
N LEU A 55 3.05 18.94 -8.11
CA LEU A 55 3.73 19.72 -7.07
C LEU A 55 5.08 20.33 -7.50
N PRO A 56 6.04 19.57 -8.09
CA PRO A 56 7.31 20.14 -8.55
C PRO A 56 7.13 21.22 -9.63
N VAL A 57 6.15 21.04 -10.52
CA VAL A 57 5.86 21.97 -11.61
C VAL A 57 5.27 23.26 -11.06
N MET A 58 4.30 23.16 -10.14
CA MET A 58 3.73 24.32 -9.45
C MET A 58 4.79 25.07 -8.65
N LEU A 59 5.68 24.35 -7.96
CA LEU A 59 6.78 24.95 -7.22
C LEU A 59 7.73 25.71 -8.16
N TYR A 60 8.10 25.09 -9.28
CA TYR A 60 8.96 25.73 -10.28
C TYR A 60 8.33 27.02 -10.81
N ALA A 61 7.06 26.98 -11.23
CA ALA A 61 6.36 28.17 -11.73
C ALA A 61 6.19 29.26 -10.66
N GLY A 62 5.93 28.86 -9.41
CA GLY A 62 5.79 29.77 -8.28
C GLY A 62 7.08 30.49 -7.89
N ILE A 63 8.24 29.87 -8.11
CA ILE A 63 9.56 30.43 -7.76
C ILE A 63 10.23 31.12 -8.95
N PHE A 64 10.19 30.53 -10.14
CA PHE A 64 10.87 31.06 -11.33
C PHE A 64 9.93 31.95 -12.16
N ASN A 65 9.59 33.11 -11.61
CA ASN A 65 8.83 34.15 -12.31
C ASN A 65 9.43 35.54 -12.08
N PRO A 66 9.10 36.53 -12.94
CA PRO A 66 9.71 37.87 -12.88
C PRO A 66 9.55 38.56 -11.53
N THR A 67 8.40 38.41 -10.88
CA THR A 67 8.11 38.99 -9.57
C THR A 67 9.06 38.44 -8.51
N MET A 68 9.25 37.13 -8.48
CA MET A 68 10.16 36.48 -7.53
C MET A 68 11.63 36.81 -7.80
N PHE A 69 12.02 36.95 -9.07
CA PHE A 69 13.38 37.38 -9.40
C PHE A 69 13.67 38.83 -9.00
N ALA A 70 12.68 39.71 -9.07
CA ALA A 70 12.81 41.09 -8.59
C ALA A 70 12.99 41.15 -7.06
N ILE A 71 12.37 40.23 -6.32
CA ILE A 71 12.43 40.20 -4.85
C ILE A 71 13.70 39.51 -4.34
N LEU A 72 14.03 38.34 -4.88
CA LEU A 72 15.06 37.46 -4.34
C LEU A 72 16.37 37.50 -5.14
N GLY A 73 16.31 37.87 -6.42
CA GLY A 73 17.40 37.62 -7.37
C GLY A 73 17.46 36.14 -7.81
N ILE A 74 18.07 35.92 -8.98
CA ILE A 74 18.07 34.60 -9.64
C ILE A 74 18.81 33.55 -8.80
N ALA A 75 19.96 33.90 -8.22
CA ALA A 75 20.77 32.97 -7.42
C ALA A 75 20.03 32.50 -6.15
N GLN A 76 19.39 33.43 -5.44
CA GLN A 76 18.61 33.11 -4.24
C GLN A 76 17.38 32.26 -4.60
N ALA A 77 16.68 32.57 -5.70
CA ALA A 77 15.53 31.79 -6.16
C ALA A 77 15.89 30.31 -6.42
N ILE A 78 17.08 30.05 -6.96
CA ILE A 78 17.58 28.67 -7.16
C ILE A 78 17.76 27.97 -5.81
N ILE A 79 18.38 28.62 -4.83
CA ILE A 79 18.57 28.05 -3.48
C ILE A 79 17.22 27.74 -2.84
N PHE A 80 16.27 28.69 -2.92
CA PHE A 80 14.89 28.50 -2.44
C PHE A 80 14.22 27.30 -3.11
N PHE A 81 14.35 27.16 -4.43
CA PHE A 81 13.76 26.04 -5.15
C PHE A 81 14.29 24.70 -4.65
N VAL A 82 15.61 24.56 -4.45
CA VAL A 82 16.20 23.30 -3.95
C VAL A 82 15.69 22.95 -2.55
N VAL A 83 15.63 23.93 -1.64
CA VAL A 83 15.13 23.73 -0.28
C VAL A 83 13.65 23.31 -0.31
N PHE A 84 12.80 24.03 -1.04
CA PHE A 84 11.38 23.70 -1.14
C PHE A 84 11.14 22.36 -1.83
N LEU A 85 11.92 22.01 -2.86
CA LEU A 85 11.82 20.73 -3.52
C LEU A 85 12.13 19.58 -2.55
N SER A 86 13.13 19.75 -1.67
CA SER A 86 13.45 18.78 -0.62
C SER A 86 12.28 18.60 0.36
N MET A 87 11.62 19.69 0.76
CA MET A 87 10.43 19.64 1.61
C MET A 87 9.26 18.94 0.91
N VAL A 88 9.04 19.22 -0.38
CA VAL A 88 8.02 18.54 -1.19
C VAL A 88 8.25 17.03 -1.23
N MET A 89 9.50 16.58 -1.36
CA MET A 89 9.82 15.15 -1.33
C MET A 89 9.47 14.49 0.01
N ILE A 90 9.72 15.18 1.14
CA ILE A 90 9.33 14.70 2.48
C ILE A 90 7.80 14.61 2.60
N ILE A 91 7.08 15.62 2.12
CA ILE A 91 5.60 15.64 2.10
C ILE A 91 5.06 14.47 1.26
N ILE A 92 5.63 14.23 0.08
CA ILE A 92 5.24 13.11 -0.80
C ILE A 92 5.44 11.78 -0.07
N ALA A 93 6.63 11.54 0.49
CA ALA A 93 6.94 10.30 1.20
C ALA A 93 5.99 10.07 2.38
N THR A 94 5.72 11.11 3.16
CA THR A 94 4.79 11.08 4.31
C THR A 94 3.37 10.79 3.86
N THR A 95 2.91 11.44 2.78
CA THR A 95 1.55 11.24 2.23
C THR A 95 1.35 9.82 1.75
N VAL A 96 2.34 9.26 1.02
CA VAL A 96 2.32 7.86 0.57
C VAL A 96 2.28 6.91 1.76
N PHE A 97 3.09 7.14 2.78
CA PHE A 97 3.11 6.33 4.00
C PHE A 97 1.76 6.34 4.73
N ILE A 98 1.19 7.53 4.95
CA ILE A 98 -0.13 7.68 5.60
C ILE A 98 -1.22 7.00 4.78
N ASN A 99 -1.23 7.20 3.46
CA ASN A 99 -2.19 6.57 2.55
C ASN A 99 -2.14 5.04 2.64
N ASN A 100 -0.95 4.46 2.55
CA ASN A 100 -0.77 3.01 2.59
C ASN A 100 -1.14 2.43 3.96
N ASN A 101 -0.74 3.08 5.05
CA ASN A 101 -1.10 2.64 6.40
C ASN A 101 -2.61 2.73 6.65
N LYS A 102 -3.28 3.77 6.16
CA LYS A 102 -4.73 3.90 6.25
C LYS A 102 -5.42 2.73 5.54
N VAL A 103 -5.02 2.44 4.31
CA VAL A 103 -5.54 1.30 3.55
C VAL A 103 -5.35 0.00 4.33
N ILE A 104 -4.14 -0.30 4.80
CA ILE A 104 -3.88 -1.53 5.56
C ILE A 104 -4.83 -1.63 6.76
N ARG A 105 -4.96 -0.55 7.53
CA ARG A 105 -5.85 -0.52 8.69
C ARG A 105 -7.32 -0.77 8.33
N GLU A 106 -7.77 -0.28 7.17
CA GLU A 106 -9.14 -0.46 6.69
C GLU A 106 -9.39 -1.87 6.16
N VAL A 107 -8.41 -2.50 5.49
CA VAL A 107 -8.57 -3.85 4.94
C VAL A 107 -8.25 -4.97 5.93
N THR A 108 -7.41 -4.73 6.95
CA THR A 108 -7.03 -5.74 7.95
C THR A 108 -8.22 -6.43 8.63
N PRO A 109 -9.28 -5.72 9.07
CA PRO A 109 -10.44 -6.37 9.67
C PRO A 109 -11.17 -7.33 8.73
N SER A 110 -11.25 -6.99 7.44
CA SER A 110 -11.83 -7.87 6.42
C SER A 110 -10.90 -9.04 6.11
N TRP A 111 -9.58 -8.79 6.04
CA TRP A 111 -8.56 -9.83 5.89
C TRP A 111 -8.64 -10.87 7.01
N ASN A 112 -8.69 -10.45 8.28
CA ASN A 112 -8.74 -11.36 9.42
C ASN A 112 -10.01 -12.23 9.46
N LYS A 113 -11.09 -11.82 8.78
CA LYS A 113 -12.28 -12.67 8.59
C LYS A 113 -12.06 -13.78 7.55
N HIS A 114 -11.20 -13.54 6.57
CA HIS A 114 -10.84 -14.54 5.57
C HIS A 114 -9.70 -15.45 6.05
N PHE A 115 -8.70 -14.87 6.71
CA PHE A 115 -7.47 -15.51 7.17
C PHE A 115 -7.15 -15.05 8.60
N PRO A 116 -7.72 -15.67 9.64
CA PRO A 116 -7.57 -15.20 11.03
C PRO A 116 -6.15 -15.32 11.57
N ASP A 117 -5.40 -16.34 11.14
CA ASP A 117 -4.08 -16.68 11.67
C ASP A 117 -2.92 -16.05 10.87
N ILE A 118 -3.22 -15.32 9.79
CA ILE A 118 -2.21 -14.78 8.86
C ILE A 118 -2.20 -13.27 8.96
N ASP A 119 -1.07 -12.69 9.42
CA ASP A 119 -0.89 -11.24 9.41
C ASP A 119 -0.74 -10.71 7.97
N LEU A 120 -1.70 -9.88 7.55
CA LEU A 120 -1.67 -9.17 6.27
C LEU A 120 -0.35 -8.43 6.03
N LYS A 121 0.25 -7.83 7.07
CA LYS A 121 1.52 -7.11 6.93
C LYS A 121 2.67 -8.03 6.56
N LEU A 122 2.68 -9.25 7.10
CA LEU A 122 3.67 -10.27 6.75
C LEU A 122 3.44 -10.76 5.31
N ALA A 123 2.18 -11.05 4.95
CA ALA A 123 1.82 -11.47 3.58
C ALA A 123 2.17 -10.41 2.51
N LEU A 124 2.08 -9.13 2.86
CA LEU A 124 2.41 -8.02 1.96
C LEU A 124 3.87 -7.56 2.07
N SER A 125 4.65 -8.11 2.99
CA SER A 125 6.03 -7.69 3.21
C SER A 125 6.90 -8.12 2.03
N SER A 126 7.83 -7.25 1.63
CA SER A 126 8.86 -7.59 0.64
C SER A 126 10.14 -8.10 1.31
N SER A 127 10.17 -8.16 2.64
CA SER A 127 11.32 -8.66 3.42
C SER A 127 11.25 -10.18 3.58
N ALA A 128 12.29 -10.77 4.19
CA ALA A 128 12.29 -12.19 4.56
C ALA A 128 11.17 -12.45 5.58
N THR A 129 10.06 -12.98 5.09
CA THR A 129 8.91 -13.41 5.88
C THR A 129 8.51 -14.82 5.43
N PRO A 130 7.78 -15.57 6.27
CA PRO A 130 7.25 -16.89 5.88
C PRO A 130 6.39 -16.84 4.61
N TYR A 131 5.82 -15.67 4.29
CA TYR A 131 4.92 -15.46 3.16
C TYR A 131 5.57 -14.71 1.98
N LYS A 132 6.89 -14.71 1.88
CA LYS A 132 7.64 -13.97 0.84
C LYS A 132 7.16 -14.26 -0.59
N ASP A 133 6.76 -15.51 -0.85
CA ASP A 133 6.30 -15.96 -2.16
C ASP A 133 4.79 -15.80 -2.39
N PHE A 134 4.09 -15.12 -1.47
CA PHE A 134 2.64 -14.90 -1.56
C PHE A 134 2.19 -14.36 -2.93
N PHE A 135 2.89 -13.35 -3.46
CA PHE A 135 2.54 -12.78 -4.76
C PHE A 135 2.71 -13.75 -5.93
N LYS A 136 3.65 -14.71 -5.83
CA LYS A 136 3.81 -15.76 -6.85
C LYS A 136 2.60 -16.69 -6.85
N HIS A 137 2.19 -17.16 -5.67
CA HIS A 137 1.00 -18.00 -5.52
C HIS A 137 -0.28 -17.30 -5.94
N TYR A 138 -0.43 -16.02 -5.58
CA TYR A 138 -1.56 -15.21 -6.02
C TYR A 138 -1.59 -15.03 -7.54
N ASN A 139 -0.45 -14.82 -8.19
CA ASN A 139 -0.37 -14.74 -9.66
C ASN A 139 -0.79 -16.05 -10.32
N SER A 140 -0.36 -17.21 -9.81
CA SER A 140 -0.82 -18.50 -10.32
C SER A 140 -2.33 -18.67 -10.17
N ALA A 141 -2.92 -18.23 -9.07
CA ALA A 141 -4.37 -18.26 -8.89
C ALA A 141 -5.12 -17.34 -9.87
N LEU A 142 -4.51 -16.21 -10.27
CA LEU A 142 -5.05 -15.31 -11.29
C LEU A 142 -4.96 -15.90 -12.71
N GLU A 143 -3.88 -16.63 -13.03
CA GLU A 143 -3.76 -17.35 -14.31
C GLU A 143 -4.85 -18.43 -14.45
N GLU A 144 -5.20 -19.08 -13.33
CA GLU A 144 -6.29 -20.05 -13.24
C GLU A 144 -7.69 -19.40 -13.25
N ASN A 145 -7.79 -18.06 -13.32
CA ASN A 145 -9.04 -17.28 -13.26
C ASN A 145 -9.93 -17.58 -12.03
N LEU A 146 -9.31 -17.99 -10.91
CA LEU A 146 -10.03 -18.32 -9.68
C LEU A 146 -10.63 -17.06 -9.06
N THR A 147 -11.88 -17.16 -8.60
CA THR A 147 -12.60 -16.04 -7.95
C THR A 147 -13.31 -16.50 -6.67
N GLY A 148 -13.63 -15.57 -5.77
CA GLY A 148 -14.42 -15.84 -4.57
C GLY A 148 -13.83 -16.92 -3.65
N ASN A 149 -14.59 -17.99 -3.42
CA ASN A 149 -14.23 -19.06 -2.49
C ASN A 149 -13.08 -19.94 -3.01
N GLU A 150 -13.01 -20.19 -4.32
CA GLU A 150 -11.93 -20.99 -4.91
C GLU A 150 -10.58 -20.28 -4.76
N LEU A 151 -10.59 -18.95 -4.96
CA LEU A 151 -9.42 -18.11 -4.71
C LEU A 151 -9.01 -18.18 -3.24
N LYS A 152 -9.97 -18.11 -2.31
CA LYS A 152 -9.71 -18.22 -0.88
C LYS A 152 -9.07 -19.55 -0.52
N GLU A 153 -9.59 -20.67 -1.02
CA GLU A 153 -9.07 -22.01 -0.74
C GLU A 153 -7.66 -22.21 -1.30
N LYS A 154 -7.42 -21.81 -2.56
CA LYS A 154 -6.09 -21.88 -3.17
C LYS A 154 -5.05 -21.05 -2.41
N LEU A 155 -5.45 -19.86 -1.94
CA LEU A 155 -4.60 -19.03 -1.11
C LEU A 155 -4.35 -19.64 0.27
N ALA A 156 -5.38 -20.21 0.92
CA ALA A 156 -5.21 -20.90 2.20
C ALA A 156 -4.22 -22.08 2.08
N GLN A 157 -4.34 -22.88 1.02
CA GLN A 157 -3.38 -23.94 0.72
C GLN A 157 -1.97 -23.40 0.49
N SER A 158 -1.86 -22.29 -0.27
CA SER A 158 -0.58 -21.65 -0.53
C SER A 158 0.08 -21.13 0.77
N PHE A 159 -0.71 -20.59 1.70
CA PHE A 159 -0.22 -20.19 3.02
C PHE A 159 0.30 -21.38 3.83
N ALA A 160 -0.45 -22.50 3.87
CA ALA A 160 0.01 -23.71 4.55
C ALA A 160 1.32 -24.25 3.96
N THR A 161 1.45 -24.27 2.63
CA THR A 161 2.69 -24.67 1.94
C THR A 161 3.85 -23.75 2.30
N MET A 162 3.65 -22.43 2.24
CA MET A 162 4.67 -21.45 2.58
C MET A 162 5.11 -21.55 4.05
N GLU A 163 4.18 -21.81 4.98
CA GLU A 163 4.51 -22.04 6.39
C GLU A 163 5.29 -23.33 6.60
N ALA A 164 4.95 -24.40 5.88
CA ALA A 164 5.67 -25.67 5.93
C ALA A 164 7.10 -25.53 5.39
N GLU A 165 7.28 -24.79 4.29
CA GLU A 165 8.60 -24.52 3.70
C GLU A 165 9.45 -23.60 4.60
N ASN A 166 8.81 -22.72 5.37
CA ASN A 166 9.46 -21.71 6.21
C ASN A 166 9.28 -21.99 7.72
N GLN A 167 9.19 -23.26 8.13
CA GLN A 167 8.96 -23.64 9.54
C GLN A 167 9.94 -22.98 10.52
N SER A 168 11.22 -22.88 10.16
CA SER A 168 12.24 -22.24 11.00
C SER A 168 11.96 -20.76 11.29
N LEU A 169 11.39 -20.03 10.31
CA LEU A 169 10.97 -18.65 10.48
C LEU A 169 9.68 -18.55 11.28
N MET A 170 8.73 -19.47 11.05
CA MET A 170 7.49 -19.55 11.82
C MET A 170 7.75 -19.80 13.31
N ASP A 171 8.66 -20.72 13.63
CA ASP A 171 9.06 -21.02 15.00
C ASP A 171 9.75 -19.83 15.67
N ALA A 172 10.59 -19.10 14.93
CA ALA A 172 11.24 -17.89 15.42
C ALA A 172 10.22 -16.78 15.74
N ILE A 173 9.19 -16.60 14.90
CA ILE A 173 8.10 -15.64 15.12
C ILE A 173 7.28 -16.04 16.35
N ARG A 174 6.81 -17.29 16.42
CA ARG A 174 6.01 -17.82 17.55
C ARG A 174 6.76 -17.72 18.88
N LYS A 175 8.06 -18.02 18.89
CA LYS A 175 8.92 -17.90 20.08
C LYS A 175 9.07 -16.46 20.56
N ASN A 176 8.97 -15.48 19.66
CA ASN A 176 9.03 -14.06 20.01
C ASN A 176 7.68 -13.54 20.50
N GLU A 177 6.57 -14.02 19.94
CA GLU A 177 5.21 -13.67 20.35
C GLU A 177 4.86 -14.22 21.74
N GLY A 178 5.27 -15.45 22.07
CA GLY A 178 5.06 -16.04 23.40
C GLY A 178 5.93 -15.44 24.53
N LYS A 179 6.81 -14.49 24.22
CA LYS A 179 7.67 -13.79 25.19
C LYS A 179 7.21 -12.36 25.52
N ARG A 180 6.16 -11.88 24.86
CA ARG A 180 5.51 -10.59 25.16
C ARG A 180 4.28 -10.80 26.04
#